data_AF-J9F6G0-F1
#
_entry.id   AF-J9F6G0-F1
#
_cell.length_a   1.000
_cell.length_b   1.000
_cell.length_c   1.000
_cell.angle_alpha   90.00
_cell.angle_beta   90.00
_cell.angle_gamma   90.00
#
_symmetry.space_group_name_H-M   'P 1'
#
loop_
_entity.id
_entity.type
_entity.pdbx_description
1 polymer ?
#
loop_
_entity_poly.entity_id
_entity_poly.type
_entity_poly.pdbx_seq_one_letter_code
_entity_poly.pdbx_strand_id
1 'polypeptide(L)'
;EHLDKAQEYFSVVGKSATECDTITGRQAMASSYFLSNQFDEVLVYLDSIKTYFHDDDTFNFNIGQALLACGNSLKAEASLLLVVDEELRLKPTYFLALLVLVGDYLYSAKSFDSMERIEPNPEYWEGKRGAIIGVFKLVIEQKAPLDHLREAMILLERSRHPQNSTSKNLMQKSEKVNDGKNASIAQTSAKSAKVGMDWRIFENDPCKQVFANRSVYLQKIRYYGFDMDFTLAIYKSPEYDILLYSNIINRLILLGYPEQLRCFPYEQDFVIRGLWFDRNFGNLLKVDGFGNILVGIHGYNYLRRSDIKKHYPNKFISLRHLENVLVMNSLFDIAHTYVLTTLIHYFDNHKDYERTSDGTGVRNGDTIISYKSLAEDVLSAVNYVHNDSSLKTDVLQNLDKYIIKDNRIKPLLQLINAHGGRTFLLTNSNYSYTNGILSYLIGPDWTSYFDVSIVDAKKPLWFMKGTVFRQIDTDTGAPKIGVHQGLLKKGDVMLA
;
A
#
# COMPACT_ATOMS: atom_id res chain seq x y z
N GLU A 1 10.09 -42.19 19.00
CA GLU A 1 9.47 -43.39 18.39
C GLU A 1 8.28 -43.07 17.48
N HIS A 2 7.18 -42.49 17.97
CA HIS A 2 6.01 -42.20 17.11
C HIS A 2 6.29 -41.15 16.02
N LEU A 3 7.05 -40.11 16.34
CA LEU A 3 7.46 -39.09 15.36
C LEU A 3 8.43 -39.68 14.32
N ASP A 4 9.34 -40.54 14.74
CA ASP A 4 10.29 -41.22 13.83
C ASP A 4 9.55 -42.15 12.86
N LYS A 5 8.56 -42.90 13.34
CA LYS A 5 7.69 -43.73 12.48
C LYS A 5 6.84 -42.88 11.53
N ALA A 6 6.30 -41.75 12.01
CA ALA A 6 5.53 -40.83 11.17
C ALA A 6 6.41 -40.23 10.05
N GLN A 7 7.64 -39.82 10.39
CA GLN A 7 8.61 -39.33 9.42
C GLN A 7 8.93 -40.41 8.37
N GLU A 8 9.16 -41.65 8.80
CA GLU A 8 9.40 -42.78 7.89
C GLU A 8 8.22 -42.96 6.93
N TYR A 9 6.98 -43.02 7.43
CA TYR A 9 5.79 -43.18 6.58
C TYR A 9 5.60 -42.05 5.58
N PHE A 10 5.76 -40.80 6.01
CA PHE A 10 5.70 -39.65 5.10
C PHE A 10 6.80 -39.69 4.03
N SER A 11 8.02 -40.11 4.40
CA SER A 11 9.13 -40.27 3.46
C SER A 11 8.87 -41.38 2.44
N VAL A 12 8.29 -42.51 2.88
CA VAL A 12 7.94 -43.64 2.00
C VAL A 12 6.90 -43.22 0.97
N VAL A 13 5.82 -42.54 1.40
CA VAL A 13 4.78 -42.05 0.50
C VAL A 13 5.35 -41.02 -0.47
N GLY A 14 6.09 -40.04 0.02
CA GLY A 14 6.65 -38.96 -0.79
C GLY A 14 7.69 -39.41 -1.83
N LYS A 15 8.38 -40.53 -1.59
CA LYS A 15 9.36 -41.15 -2.51
C LYS A 15 8.74 -42.21 -3.43
N SER A 16 7.48 -42.57 -3.24
CA SER A 16 6.81 -43.57 -4.09
C SER A 16 6.77 -43.07 -5.54
N ALA A 17 7.14 -43.94 -6.48
CA ALA A 17 7.13 -43.62 -7.91
C ALA A 17 5.74 -43.21 -8.44
N THR A 18 4.67 -43.58 -7.74
CA THR A 18 3.29 -43.20 -8.09
C THR A 18 2.89 -41.81 -7.57
N GLU A 19 3.51 -41.35 -6.47
CA GLU A 19 3.06 -40.17 -5.74
C GLU A 19 4.09 -39.02 -5.77
N CYS A 20 5.36 -39.27 -6.06
CA CYS A 20 6.46 -38.31 -5.86
C CYS A 20 6.29 -36.97 -6.59
N ASP A 21 5.65 -36.98 -7.76
CA ASP A 21 5.37 -35.77 -8.56
C ASP A 21 3.95 -35.22 -8.37
N THR A 22 3.17 -35.80 -7.47
CA THR A 22 1.83 -35.32 -7.14
C THR A 22 1.88 -34.28 -6.01
N ILE A 23 0.77 -33.56 -5.85
CA ILE A 23 0.57 -32.65 -4.73
C ILE A 23 0.69 -33.41 -3.38
N THR A 24 0.04 -34.56 -3.27
CA THR A 24 0.00 -35.37 -2.05
C THR A 24 1.39 -35.88 -1.68
N GLY A 25 2.17 -36.37 -2.65
CA GLY A 25 3.54 -36.81 -2.40
C GLY A 25 4.47 -35.67 -1.98
N ARG A 26 4.29 -34.47 -2.56
CA ARG A 26 5.04 -33.28 -2.16
C ARG A 26 4.66 -32.80 -0.75
N GLN A 27 3.39 -32.85 -0.36
CA GLN A 27 2.95 -32.60 1.02
C GLN A 27 3.51 -33.63 2.00
N ALA A 28 3.58 -34.91 1.60
CA ALA A 28 4.19 -35.97 2.41
C ALA A 28 5.69 -35.71 2.61
N MET A 29 6.43 -35.37 1.55
CA MET A 29 7.85 -35.00 1.69
C MET A 29 8.05 -33.77 2.57
N ALA A 30 7.24 -32.73 2.40
CA ALA A 30 7.29 -31.54 3.26
C ALA A 30 7.06 -31.92 4.74
N SER A 31 6.07 -32.78 5.04
CA SER A 31 5.78 -33.25 6.40
C SER A 31 6.92 -34.07 6.99
N SER A 32 7.54 -34.95 6.19
CA SER A 32 8.74 -35.70 6.60
C SER A 32 9.89 -34.76 6.98
N TYR A 33 10.16 -33.74 6.17
CA TYR A 33 11.24 -32.79 6.47
C TYR A 33 10.93 -31.91 7.67
N PHE A 34 9.65 -31.55 7.86
CA PHE A 34 9.18 -30.82 9.03
C PHE A 34 9.50 -31.57 10.33
N LEU A 35 9.21 -32.88 10.39
CA LEU A 35 9.49 -33.73 11.55
C LEU A 35 10.99 -33.89 11.83
N SER A 36 11.84 -33.66 10.83
CA SER A 36 13.30 -33.71 10.95
C SER A 36 13.96 -32.34 11.17
N ASN A 37 13.17 -31.27 11.33
CA ASN A 37 13.62 -29.89 11.45
C ASN A 37 14.47 -29.38 10.26
N GLN A 38 14.28 -29.95 9.07
CA GLN A 38 14.97 -29.52 7.83
C GLN A 38 14.11 -28.51 7.07
N PHE A 39 13.95 -27.31 7.62
CA PHE A 39 13.00 -26.32 7.12
C PHE A 39 13.32 -25.77 5.73
N ASP A 40 14.59 -25.73 5.33
CA ASP A 40 14.97 -25.34 3.97
C ASP A 40 14.38 -26.31 2.92
N GLU A 41 14.41 -27.62 3.21
CA GLU A 41 13.80 -28.65 2.35
C GLU A 41 12.28 -28.57 2.38
N VAL A 42 11.67 -28.30 3.55
CA VAL A 42 10.22 -28.05 3.65
C VAL A 42 9.79 -26.98 2.65
N LEU A 43 10.53 -25.87 2.57
CA LEU A 43 10.20 -24.77 1.66
C LEU A 43 10.30 -25.19 0.19
N VAL A 44 11.29 -26.01 -0.20
CA VAL A 44 11.40 -26.52 -1.58
C VAL A 44 10.12 -27.25 -2.00
N TYR A 45 9.60 -28.12 -1.14
CA TYR A 45 8.38 -28.88 -1.45
C TYR A 45 7.13 -28.02 -1.37
N LEU A 46 6.94 -27.23 -0.31
CA LEU A 46 5.77 -26.37 -0.17
C LEU A 46 5.70 -25.29 -1.26
N ASP A 47 6.79 -24.62 -1.61
CA ASP A 47 6.79 -23.61 -2.67
C ASP A 47 6.41 -24.22 -4.03
N SER A 48 6.78 -25.49 -4.30
CA SER A 48 6.44 -26.17 -5.55
C SER A 48 4.94 -26.44 -5.75
N ILE A 49 4.16 -26.44 -4.66
CA ILE A 49 2.71 -26.69 -4.68
C ILE A 49 1.89 -25.51 -4.15
N LYS A 50 2.55 -24.40 -3.79
CA LYS A 50 1.93 -23.23 -3.15
C LYS A 50 0.76 -22.63 -3.94
N THR A 51 0.82 -22.69 -5.26
CA THR A 51 -0.24 -22.16 -6.15
C THR A 51 -1.58 -22.88 -5.98
N TYR A 52 -1.59 -24.12 -5.47
CA TYR A 52 -2.79 -24.93 -5.27
C TYR A 52 -3.46 -24.71 -3.90
N PHE A 53 -2.78 -24.05 -2.94
CA PHE A 53 -3.20 -23.96 -1.53
C PHE A 53 -3.20 -22.53 -0.96
N HIS A 54 -3.45 -21.53 -1.80
CA HIS A 54 -3.41 -20.12 -1.37
C HIS A 54 -4.42 -19.79 -0.24
N ASP A 55 -5.59 -20.44 -0.24
CA ASP A 55 -6.65 -20.26 0.77
C ASP A 55 -6.67 -21.37 1.85
N ASP A 56 -5.67 -22.25 1.89
CA ASP A 56 -5.61 -23.33 2.90
C ASP A 56 -4.87 -22.86 4.16
N ASP A 57 -5.62 -22.75 5.26
CA ASP A 57 -5.10 -22.23 6.53
C ASP A 57 -3.98 -23.10 7.12
N THR A 58 -4.07 -24.43 6.98
CA THR A 58 -3.04 -25.35 7.49
C THR A 58 -1.76 -25.22 6.68
N PHE A 59 -1.88 -25.10 5.35
CA PHE A 59 -0.77 -24.88 4.45
C PHE A 59 -0.08 -23.54 4.73
N ASN A 60 -0.86 -22.47 4.85
CA ASN A 60 -0.37 -21.11 5.15
C ASN A 60 0.31 -21.04 6.51
N PHE A 61 -0.21 -21.76 7.51
CA PHE A 61 0.41 -21.88 8.82
C PHE A 61 1.75 -22.65 8.76
N ASN A 62 1.79 -23.79 8.06
CA ASN A 62 3.00 -24.61 7.95
C ASN A 62 4.12 -23.92 7.16
N ILE A 63 3.80 -23.29 6.02
CA ILE A 63 4.78 -22.53 5.24
C ILE A 63 5.26 -21.30 6.00
N GLY A 64 4.38 -20.62 6.75
CA GLY A 64 4.73 -19.50 7.62
C GLY A 64 5.76 -19.89 8.68
N GLN A 65 5.56 -21.03 9.36
CA GLN A 65 6.51 -21.57 10.33
C GLN A 65 7.87 -21.91 9.70
N ALA A 66 7.88 -22.58 8.54
CA ALA A 66 9.12 -22.92 7.85
C ALA A 66 9.88 -21.65 7.39
N LEU A 67 9.16 -20.64 6.89
CA LEU A 67 9.74 -19.35 6.49
C LEU A 67 10.36 -18.61 7.69
N LEU A 68 9.73 -18.66 8.87
CA LEU A 68 10.31 -18.10 10.09
C LEU A 68 11.59 -18.82 10.50
N ALA A 69 11.59 -20.16 10.47
CA ALA A 69 12.75 -20.97 10.82
C ALA A 69 13.95 -20.67 9.90
N CYS A 70 13.71 -20.38 8.62
CA CYS A 70 14.71 -19.97 7.64
C CYS A 70 15.05 -18.46 7.69
N GLY A 71 14.51 -17.69 8.64
CA GLY A 71 14.78 -16.26 8.81
C GLY A 71 14.11 -15.34 7.78
N ASN A 72 13.10 -15.82 7.06
CA ASN A 72 12.39 -15.07 6.02
C ASN A 72 11.12 -14.38 6.57
N SER A 73 11.31 -13.46 7.51
CA SER A 73 10.23 -12.85 8.31
C SER A 73 9.13 -12.19 7.46
N LEU A 74 9.47 -11.45 6.39
CA LEU A 74 8.46 -10.77 5.57
C LEU A 74 7.53 -11.77 4.84
N LYS A 75 8.08 -12.85 4.30
CA LYS A 75 7.28 -13.88 3.64
C LYS A 75 6.47 -14.70 4.65
N ALA A 76 7.06 -14.95 5.82
CA ALA A 76 6.37 -15.62 6.91
C ALA A 76 5.15 -14.83 7.40
N GLU A 77 5.30 -13.52 7.60
CA GLU A 77 4.20 -12.63 7.98
C GLU A 77 3.07 -12.69 6.95
N ALA A 78 3.40 -12.53 5.67
CA ALA A 78 2.41 -12.61 4.60
C ALA A 78 1.64 -13.95 4.63
N SER A 79 2.33 -15.08 4.85
CA SER A 79 1.69 -16.39 4.93
C SER A 79 0.86 -16.57 6.21
N LEU A 80 1.33 -16.12 7.37
CA LEU A 80 0.62 -16.28 8.65
C LEU A 80 -0.63 -15.38 8.73
N LEU A 81 -0.63 -14.22 8.08
CA LEU A 81 -1.78 -13.33 8.00
C LEU A 81 -2.91 -13.87 7.10
N LEU A 82 -2.61 -14.81 6.21
CA LEU A 82 -3.63 -15.50 5.41
C LEU A 82 -4.43 -16.53 6.22
N VAL A 83 -3.89 -17.02 7.34
CA VAL A 83 -4.57 -17.99 8.21
C VAL A 83 -5.80 -17.33 8.82
N VAL A 84 -7.02 -17.75 8.48
CA VAL A 84 -8.28 -17.21 9.01
C VAL A 84 -8.95 -18.09 10.06
N ASP A 85 -8.67 -19.39 10.06
CA ASP A 85 -9.17 -20.35 11.04
C ASP A 85 -8.89 -19.92 12.49
N GLU A 86 -9.95 -19.75 13.26
CA GLU A 86 -9.87 -19.24 14.64
C GLU A 86 -9.22 -20.25 15.59
N GLU A 87 -9.39 -21.55 15.35
CA GLU A 87 -8.81 -22.60 16.18
C GLU A 87 -7.28 -22.64 16.04
N LEU A 88 -6.77 -22.54 14.81
CA LEU A 88 -5.35 -22.39 14.51
C LEU A 88 -4.78 -21.09 15.07
N ARG A 89 -5.51 -19.97 14.97
CA ARG A 89 -5.07 -18.69 15.56
C ARG A 89 -4.98 -18.72 17.08
N LEU A 90 -5.80 -19.55 17.73
CA LEU A 90 -5.77 -19.74 19.18
C LEU A 90 -4.63 -20.67 19.62
N LYS A 91 -3.96 -21.39 18.71
CA LYS A 91 -2.83 -22.24 19.08
C LYS A 91 -1.65 -21.40 19.56
N PRO A 92 -0.98 -21.78 20.66
CA PRO A 92 0.20 -21.07 21.18
C PRO A 92 1.30 -20.86 20.14
N THR A 93 1.45 -21.82 19.21
CA THR A 93 2.42 -21.78 18.11
C THR A 93 2.13 -20.66 17.11
N TYR A 94 0.87 -20.31 16.86
CA TYR A 94 0.50 -19.18 15.99
C TYR A 94 0.85 -17.84 16.64
N PHE A 95 0.50 -17.66 17.92
CA PHE A 95 0.89 -16.46 18.67
C PHE A 95 2.42 -16.30 18.75
N LEU A 96 3.15 -17.41 18.92
CA LEU A 96 4.61 -17.39 18.92
C LEU A 96 5.16 -16.89 17.59
N ALA A 97 4.62 -17.42 16.48
CA ALA A 97 5.03 -17.04 15.13
C ALA A 97 4.86 -15.53 14.89
N LEU A 98 3.74 -14.95 15.35
CA LEU A 98 3.48 -13.51 15.26
C LEU A 98 4.39 -12.67 16.17
N LEU A 99 4.66 -13.11 17.41
CA LEU A 99 5.53 -12.36 18.32
C LEU A 99 6.99 -12.34 17.86
N VAL A 100 7.46 -13.41 17.22
CA VAL A 100 8.77 -13.45 16.55
C VAL A 100 8.85 -12.45 15.39
N LEU A 101 7.75 -12.27 14.64
CA LEU A 101 7.68 -11.28 13.56
C LEU A 101 7.71 -9.84 14.07
N VAL A 102 6.97 -9.56 15.15
CA VAL A 102 6.92 -8.23 15.78
C VAL A 102 8.24 -7.89 16.48
N GLY A 103 9.09 -8.88 16.76
CA GLY A 103 10.38 -8.68 17.41
C GLY A 103 10.27 -8.34 18.89
N ASP A 104 9.07 -8.39 19.48
CA ASP A 104 8.85 -8.17 20.91
C ASP A 104 8.99 -9.49 21.69
N TYR A 105 10.23 -9.99 21.72
CA TYR A 105 10.59 -11.21 22.43
C TYR A 105 10.32 -11.11 23.95
N LEU A 106 10.24 -9.90 24.50
CA LEU A 106 9.95 -9.72 25.92
C LEU A 106 8.48 -9.99 26.22
N TYR A 107 7.57 -9.50 25.37
CA TYR A 107 6.15 -9.87 25.48
C TYR A 107 5.94 -11.37 25.29
N SER A 108 6.67 -12.00 24.36
CA SER A 108 6.64 -13.45 24.18
C SER A 108 7.07 -14.20 25.44
N ALA A 109 8.16 -13.78 26.09
CA ALA A 109 8.60 -14.36 27.36
C ALA A 109 7.56 -14.20 28.48
N LYS A 110 6.88 -13.05 28.57
CA LYS A 110 5.81 -12.79 29.55
C LYS A 110 4.57 -13.66 29.31
N SER A 111 4.21 -13.86 28.04
CA SER A 111 3.08 -14.71 27.65
C SER A 111 3.34 -16.17 28.02
N PHE A 112 4.51 -16.72 27.69
CA PHE A 112 4.83 -18.09 28.08
C PHE A 112 4.99 -18.28 29.59
N ASP A 113 5.53 -17.28 30.30
CA ASP A 113 5.54 -17.31 31.77
C ASP A 113 4.11 -17.38 32.34
N SER A 114 3.16 -16.69 31.71
CA SER A 114 1.76 -16.73 32.12
C SER A 114 1.10 -18.08 31.79
N MET A 115 1.37 -18.64 30.60
CA MET A 115 0.87 -19.97 30.20
C MET A 115 1.46 -21.09 31.06
N GLU A 116 2.77 -21.08 31.31
CA GLU A 116 3.48 -22.03 32.18
C GLU A 116 2.89 -22.07 33.61
N ARG A 117 2.36 -20.93 34.09
CA ARG A 117 1.70 -20.84 35.40
C ARG A 117 0.30 -21.43 35.41
N ILE A 118 -0.43 -21.29 34.29
CA ILE A 118 -1.81 -21.81 34.16
C ILE A 118 -1.76 -23.32 33.96
N GLU A 119 -0.89 -23.79 33.09
CA GLU A 119 -0.71 -25.20 32.76
C GLU A 119 0.79 -25.53 32.66
N PRO A 120 1.31 -26.42 33.54
CA PRO A 120 2.70 -26.85 33.48
C PRO A 120 2.96 -27.76 32.26
N ASN A 121 3.19 -27.16 31.09
CA ASN A 121 3.59 -27.84 29.87
C ASN A 121 5.07 -27.55 29.54
N PRO A 122 5.92 -28.58 29.32
CA PRO A 122 7.31 -28.41 28.92
C PRO A 122 7.52 -27.50 27.69
N GLU A 123 6.57 -27.48 26.75
CA GLU A 123 6.64 -26.65 25.56
C GLU A 123 6.58 -25.15 25.87
N TYR A 124 5.83 -24.74 26.90
CA TYR A 124 5.76 -23.34 27.32
C TYR A 124 7.07 -22.87 27.95
N TRP A 125 7.74 -23.74 28.69
CA TRP A 125 9.08 -23.43 29.18
C TRP A 125 10.07 -23.31 28.02
N GLU A 126 10.09 -24.25 27.08
CA GLU A 126 10.97 -24.15 25.91
C GLU A 126 10.72 -22.87 25.09
N GLY A 127 9.45 -22.50 24.89
CA GLY A 127 9.06 -21.24 24.24
C GLY A 127 9.53 -19.99 25.01
N LYS A 128 9.35 -19.98 26.34
CA LYS A 128 9.85 -18.92 27.23
C LYS A 128 11.37 -18.77 27.15
N ARG A 129 12.11 -19.89 27.14
CA ARG A 129 13.58 -19.90 27.01
C ARG A 129 14.01 -19.27 25.68
N GLY A 130 13.38 -19.68 24.58
CA GLY A 130 13.67 -19.14 23.24
C GLY A 130 13.40 -17.64 23.15
N ALA A 131 12.29 -17.17 23.73
CA ALA A 131 11.96 -15.76 23.80
C ALA A 131 13.00 -14.96 24.60
N ILE A 132 13.43 -15.45 25.77
CA ILE A 132 14.45 -14.79 26.59
C ILE A 132 15.81 -14.70 25.87
N ILE A 133 16.20 -15.74 25.11
CA ILE A 133 17.40 -15.69 24.25
C ILE A 133 17.25 -14.61 23.15
N GLY A 134 16.04 -14.45 22.59
CA GLY A 134 15.73 -13.37 21.66
C GLY A 134 15.90 -11.98 22.27
N VAL A 135 15.41 -11.78 23.50
CA VAL A 135 15.64 -10.53 24.27
C VAL A 135 17.13 -10.28 24.47
N PHE A 136 17.89 -11.31 24.89
CA PHE A 136 19.34 -11.19 25.07
C PHE A 136 20.05 -10.78 23.78
N LYS A 137 19.71 -11.39 22.64
CA LYS A 137 20.24 -11.02 21.32
C LYS A 137 19.97 -9.55 20.99
N LEU A 138 18.72 -9.07 21.17
CA LEU A 138 18.37 -7.68 20.90
C LEU A 138 19.12 -6.68 21.79
N VAL A 139 19.35 -7.02 23.06
CA VAL A 139 20.13 -6.18 23.98
C VAL A 139 21.60 -6.13 23.58
N ILE A 140 22.21 -7.25 23.17
CA ILE A 140 23.59 -7.28 22.66
C ILE A 140 23.73 -6.48 21.36
N GLU A 141 22.72 -6.53 20.48
CA GLU A 141 22.66 -5.75 19.24
C GLU A 141 22.28 -4.26 19.45
N GLN A 142 22.11 -3.80 20.70
CA GLN A 142 21.67 -2.43 21.04
C GLN A 142 20.31 -2.03 20.45
N LYS A 143 19.45 -3.00 20.17
CA LYS A 143 18.08 -2.81 19.65
C LYS A 143 17.01 -2.85 20.75
N ALA A 144 17.39 -3.20 21.98
CA ALA A 144 16.53 -3.17 23.16
C ALA A 144 17.31 -2.67 24.38
N PRO A 145 16.65 -2.00 25.35
CA PRO A 145 17.28 -1.53 26.57
C PRO A 145 17.67 -2.70 27.48
N LEU A 146 18.74 -2.51 28.28
CA LEU A 146 19.22 -3.52 29.25
C LEU A 146 18.14 -3.95 30.26
N ASP A 147 17.17 -3.07 30.56
CA ASP A 147 16.06 -3.37 31.46
C ASP A 147 15.15 -4.49 30.94
N HIS A 148 15.03 -4.66 29.61
CA HIS A 148 14.29 -5.79 29.03
C HIS A 148 14.97 -7.12 29.36
N LEU A 149 16.31 -7.18 29.36
CA LEU A 149 17.04 -8.38 29.77
C LEU A 149 16.84 -8.66 31.27
N ARG A 150 16.89 -7.62 32.12
CA ARG A 150 16.62 -7.78 33.56
C ARG A 150 15.23 -8.36 33.81
N GLU A 151 14.22 -7.84 33.12
CA GLU A 151 12.84 -8.32 33.25
C GLU A 151 12.69 -9.75 32.72
N ALA A 152 13.31 -10.07 31.58
CA ALA A 152 13.36 -11.42 31.03
C ALA A 152 14.04 -12.44 31.98
N MET A 153 15.11 -12.03 32.65
CA MET A 153 15.81 -12.85 33.66
C MET A 153 14.92 -13.14 34.87
N ILE A 154 14.12 -12.17 35.34
CA ILE A 154 13.15 -12.38 36.43
C ILE A 154 12.11 -13.44 36.04
N LEU A 155 11.67 -13.46 34.78
CA LEU A 155 10.74 -14.50 34.28
C LEU A 155 11.40 -15.89 34.32
N LEU A 156 12.67 -15.99 33.93
CA LEU A 156 13.43 -17.23 34.02
C LEU A 156 13.55 -17.72 35.48
N GLU A 157 13.87 -16.82 36.41
CA GLU A 157 14.03 -17.13 37.83
C GLU A 157 12.75 -17.64 38.49
N ARG A 158 11.59 -17.21 38.01
CA ARG A 158 10.27 -17.63 38.50
C ARG A 158 9.81 -18.98 37.96
N SER A 159 10.47 -19.52 36.93
CA SER A 159 10.13 -20.84 36.38
C SER A 159 10.46 -21.97 37.36
N ARG A 160 9.53 -22.92 37.50
CA ARG A 160 9.67 -24.10 38.37
C ARG A 160 10.38 -25.28 37.69
N HIS A 161 10.94 -25.09 36.50
CA HIS A 161 11.52 -26.17 35.71
C HIS A 161 12.90 -26.63 36.25
N PRO A 162 13.19 -27.94 36.33
CA PRO A 162 14.42 -28.49 36.92
C PRO A 162 15.73 -28.04 36.23
N GLN A 163 15.67 -27.60 34.97
CA GLN A 163 16.84 -27.09 34.22
C GLN A 163 17.20 -25.61 34.52
N ASN A 164 16.42 -24.90 35.35
CA ASN A 164 16.66 -23.48 35.67
C ASN A 164 18.03 -23.24 36.36
N SER A 165 18.55 -24.23 37.09
CA SER A 165 19.84 -24.15 37.79
C SER A 165 21.05 -24.07 36.84
N THR A 166 20.99 -24.70 35.66
CA THR A 166 22.10 -24.75 34.69
C THR A 166 22.22 -23.46 33.88
N SER A 167 21.10 -22.83 33.53
CA SER A 167 21.04 -21.60 32.73
C SER A 167 21.56 -20.36 33.46
N LYS A 168 21.42 -20.32 34.81
CA LYS A 168 21.92 -19.22 35.67
C LYS A 168 23.43 -19.00 35.54
N ASN A 169 24.22 -20.07 35.35
CA ASN A 169 25.68 -19.98 35.32
C ASN A 169 26.26 -19.43 34.00
N LEU A 170 25.52 -19.55 32.88
CA LEU A 170 25.97 -19.07 31.57
C LEU A 170 25.73 -17.56 31.40
N MET A 171 24.61 -17.02 31.89
CA MET A 171 24.24 -15.62 31.67
C MET A 171 24.84 -14.63 32.70
N GLN A 172 25.07 -15.05 33.96
CA GLN A 172 25.80 -14.22 34.93
C GLN A 172 27.27 -13.99 34.56
N LYS A 173 27.86 -14.88 33.75
CA LYS A 173 29.21 -14.68 33.20
C LYS A 173 29.26 -13.57 32.15
N SER A 174 28.19 -13.32 31.41
CA SER A 174 28.15 -12.29 30.36
C SER A 174 27.83 -10.89 30.87
N GLU A 175 27.07 -10.72 31.96
CA GLU A 175 26.84 -9.39 32.57
C GLU A 175 28.13 -8.77 33.11
N LYS A 176 29.02 -9.57 33.73
CA LYS A 176 30.31 -9.09 34.24
C LYS A 176 31.30 -8.62 33.17
N VAL A 177 31.08 -8.96 31.90
CA VAL A 177 31.97 -8.54 30.79
C VAL A 177 31.68 -7.10 30.33
N ASN A 178 30.48 -6.57 30.59
CA ASN A 178 30.08 -5.24 30.12
C ASN A 178 30.37 -4.09 31.10
N ASP A 179 30.42 -4.35 32.42
CA ASP A 179 30.74 -3.32 33.42
C ASP A 179 32.21 -2.85 33.37
N GLY A 180 33.11 -3.61 32.74
CA GLY A 180 34.54 -3.30 32.67
C GLY A 180 34.97 -2.34 31.56
N LYS A 181 34.09 -1.95 30.61
CA LYS A 181 34.48 -1.18 29.40
C LYS A 181 34.04 0.29 29.39
N ASN A 182 33.26 0.75 30.37
CA ASN A 182 32.69 2.11 30.34
C ASN A 182 33.51 3.20 31.06
N ALA A 183 34.72 2.89 31.56
CA ALA A 183 35.49 3.84 32.38
C ALA A 183 36.58 4.66 31.64
N SER A 184 36.84 4.47 30.34
CA SER A 184 38.03 5.08 29.70
C SER A 184 37.81 5.89 28.42
N ILE A 185 36.59 6.27 28.04
CA ILE A 185 36.33 6.99 26.77
C ILE A 185 35.72 8.39 26.98
N ALA A 186 35.39 8.78 28.22
CA ALA A 186 34.80 10.08 28.52
C ALA A 186 35.85 11.19 28.73
N GLN A 187 36.81 11.37 27.81
CA GLN A 187 37.73 12.52 27.89
C GLN A 187 38.44 12.84 26.56
N THR A 188 37.72 12.95 25.44
CA THR A 188 38.21 13.72 24.28
C THR A 188 37.10 13.91 23.25
N SER A 189 36.40 15.05 23.30
CA SER A 189 35.80 15.74 22.12
C SER A 189 34.90 16.91 22.53
N ALA A 190 35.44 17.85 23.31
CA ALA A 190 34.95 19.22 23.29
C ALA A 190 35.76 19.99 22.23
N LYS A 191 35.21 20.13 21.01
CA LYS A 191 35.46 21.23 20.04
C LYS A 191 34.92 20.86 18.65
N SER A 192 33.67 21.25 18.38
CA SER A 192 33.19 21.66 17.05
C SER A 192 31.73 22.09 17.18
N ALA A 193 31.51 23.34 17.62
CA ALA A 193 30.24 23.99 17.42
C ALA A 193 30.09 24.34 15.93
N LYS A 194 29.43 23.48 15.17
CA LYS A 194 28.71 23.86 13.96
C LYS A 194 27.26 23.54 14.21
N VAL A 195 26.40 24.53 13.97
CA VAL A 195 24.94 24.41 13.99
C VAL A 195 24.55 23.31 13.00
N GLY A 196 24.43 22.08 13.48
CA GLY A 196 23.85 20.96 12.76
C GLY A 196 22.47 20.75 13.33
N MET A 197 21.43 21.02 12.53
CA MET A 197 20.10 20.49 12.82
C MET A 197 20.23 18.97 13.02
N ASP A 198 19.80 18.48 14.17
CA ASP A 198 19.81 17.06 14.48
C ASP A 198 18.76 16.34 13.62
N TRP A 199 19.22 15.73 12.52
CA TRP A 199 18.39 15.02 11.54
C TRP A 199 17.64 13.83 12.16
N ARG A 200 18.11 13.31 13.30
CA ARG A 200 17.50 12.19 14.03
C ARG A 200 16.12 12.53 14.59
N ILE A 201 15.78 13.80 14.74
CA ILE A 201 14.48 14.24 15.26
C ILE A 201 13.37 14.03 14.19
N PHE A 202 13.72 14.04 12.90
CA PHE A 202 12.76 13.80 11.81
C PHE A 202 12.54 12.32 11.50
N GLU A 203 13.46 11.44 11.93
CA GLU A 203 13.36 10.00 11.67
C GLU A 203 12.20 9.32 12.43
N ASN A 204 11.62 9.96 13.45
CA ASN A 204 10.55 9.36 14.25
C ASN A 204 9.12 9.76 13.84
N ASP A 205 8.94 10.65 12.86
CA ASP A 205 7.62 11.02 12.34
C ASP A 205 7.36 10.30 11.00
N PRO A 206 6.51 9.25 10.96
CA PRO A 206 6.20 8.54 9.72
C PRO A 206 5.69 9.46 8.60
N CYS A 207 5.06 10.59 8.93
CA CYS A 207 4.56 11.56 7.95
C CYS A 207 5.67 12.35 7.24
N LYS A 208 6.92 12.26 7.72
CA LYS A 208 8.09 12.94 7.13
C LYS A 208 9.12 11.97 6.55
N GLN A 209 8.85 10.67 6.57
CA GLN A 209 9.74 9.64 6.03
C GLN A 209 9.54 9.39 4.54
N VAL A 210 10.59 8.92 3.87
CA VAL A 210 10.54 8.35 2.52
C VAL A 210 10.64 6.84 2.64
N PHE A 211 9.55 6.12 2.32
CA PHE A 211 9.52 4.65 2.36
C PHE A 211 10.17 4.04 1.11
N ALA A 212 10.86 2.91 1.28
CA ALA A 212 11.59 2.25 0.20
C ALA A 212 11.11 0.81 -0.02
N ASN A 213 10.42 0.56 -1.14
CA ASN A 213 10.08 -0.80 -1.59
C ASN A 213 11.29 -1.52 -2.20
N ARG A 214 12.23 -0.76 -2.78
CA ARG A 214 13.47 -1.25 -3.39
C ARG A 214 14.59 -0.29 -3.04
N SER A 215 15.82 -0.81 -2.92
CA SER A 215 16.99 0.02 -2.67
C SER A 215 17.27 0.96 -3.85
N VAL A 216 17.40 2.25 -3.58
CA VAL A 216 17.75 3.29 -4.56
C VAL A 216 18.97 4.05 -4.06
N TYR A 217 20.04 4.05 -4.86
CA TYR A 217 21.25 4.83 -4.57
C TYR A 217 21.10 6.23 -5.13
N LEU A 218 20.66 7.19 -4.32
CA LEU A 218 20.40 8.57 -4.76
C LEU A 218 21.61 9.23 -5.45
N GLN A 219 22.83 8.86 -5.07
CA GLN A 219 24.07 9.32 -5.72
C GLN A 219 24.17 8.96 -7.22
N LYS A 220 23.44 7.93 -7.67
CA LYS A 220 23.40 7.52 -9.09
C LYS A 220 22.33 8.27 -9.89
N ILE A 221 21.43 9.00 -9.23
CA ILE A 221 20.32 9.70 -9.88
C ILE A 221 20.81 11.04 -10.41
N ARG A 222 20.72 11.22 -11.74
CA ARG A 222 21.13 12.44 -12.44
C ARG A 222 19.97 13.34 -12.82
N TYR A 223 18.79 12.77 -13.03
CA TYR A 223 17.59 13.49 -13.49
C TYR A 223 16.43 13.25 -12.54
N TYR A 224 15.76 14.33 -12.15
CA TYR A 224 14.65 14.37 -11.22
C TYR A 224 13.43 14.92 -11.96
N GLY A 225 12.51 14.03 -12.30
CA GLY A 225 11.27 14.36 -12.99
C GLY A 225 10.13 14.61 -12.03
N PHE A 226 9.34 15.64 -12.30
CA PHE A 226 8.18 16.00 -11.49
C PHE A 226 6.91 15.98 -12.35
N ASP A 227 5.83 15.45 -11.78
CA ASP A 227 4.47 15.78 -12.21
C ASP A 227 4.01 17.04 -11.46
N MET A 228 2.95 17.69 -11.94
CA MET A 228 2.39 18.86 -11.27
C MET A 228 1.23 18.47 -10.35
N ASP A 229 0.12 18.03 -10.94
CA ASP A 229 -1.14 17.82 -10.23
C ASP A 229 -1.05 16.64 -9.24
N PHE A 230 -1.47 16.87 -8.00
CA PHE A 230 -1.30 15.96 -6.85
C PHE A 230 0.14 15.50 -6.56
N THR A 231 1.15 16.20 -7.10
CA THR A 231 2.57 15.94 -6.83
C THR A 231 3.26 17.19 -6.28
N LEU A 232 3.44 18.22 -7.11
CA LEU A 232 3.89 19.54 -6.64
C LEU A 232 2.71 20.37 -6.13
N ALA A 233 1.59 20.32 -6.85
CA ALA A 233 0.35 21.00 -6.52
C ALA A 233 -0.62 20.02 -5.86
N ILE A 234 -0.67 20.04 -4.52
CA ILE A 234 -1.61 19.21 -3.75
C ILE A 234 -2.90 20.00 -3.58
N TYR A 235 -4.00 19.46 -4.10
CA TYR A 235 -5.32 20.05 -3.94
C TYR A 235 -5.86 19.81 -2.52
N LYS A 236 -6.60 20.79 -1.99
CA LYS A 236 -7.26 20.71 -0.68
C LYS A 236 -8.54 19.90 -0.78
N SER A 237 -8.66 18.91 0.10
CA SER A 237 -9.87 18.14 0.33
C SER A 237 -10.56 18.64 1.61
N PRO A 238 -11.89 18.81 1.64
CA PRO A 238 -12.85 18.43 0.60
C PRO A 238 -13.16 19.54 -0.44
N GLU A 239 -12.57 20.75 -0.33
CA GLU A 239 -13.01 21.90 -1.14
C GLU A 239 -12.90 21.67 -2.64
N TYR A 240 -11.79 21.06 -3.09
CA TYR A 240 -11.59 20.74 -4.50
C TYR A 240 -12.50 19.59 -4.97
N ASP A 241 -12.73 18.60 -4.10
CA ASP A 241 -13.58 17.45 -4.41
C ASP A 241 -15.03 17.87 -4.60
N ILE A 242 -15.53 18.79 -3.76
CA ILE A 242 -16.86 19.40 -3.87
C ILE A 242 -16.98 20.18 -5.18
N LEU A 243 -15.93 20.93 -5.56
CA LEU A 243 -15.92 21.69 -6.81
C LEU A 243 -16.01 20.75 -8.02
N LEU A 244 -15.22 19.68 -8.05
CA LEU A 244 -15.28 18.67 -9.09
C LEU A 244 -16.65 17.99 -9.15
N TYR A 245 -17.15 17.52 -8.02
CA TYR A 245 -18.46 16.87 -7.90
C TYR A 245 -19.56 17.76 -8.47
N SER A 246 -19.61 19.02 -8.04
CA SER A 246 -20.62 19.98 -8.48
C SER A 246 -20.56 20.24 -9.99
N ASN A 247 -19.35 20.38 -10.55
CA ASN A 247 -19.17 20.57 -11.99
C ASN A 247 -19.58 19.35 -12.81
N ILE A 248 -19.29 18.13 -12.32
CA ILE A 248 -19.70 16.89 -12.99
C ILE A 248 -21.24 16.76 -12.97
N ILE A 249 -21.88 17.00 -11.81
CA ILE A 249 -23.35 16.99 -11.70
C ILE A 249 -23.98 18.05 -12.62
N ASN A 250 -23.45 19.28 -12.64
CA ASN A 250 -23.89 20.32 -13.56
C ASN A 250 -23.81 19.87 -15.02
N ARG A 251 -22.69 19.24 -15.40
CA ARG A 251 -22.50 18.75 -16.75
C ARG A 251 -23.49 17.64 -17.11
N LEU A 252 -23.73 16.70 -16.21
CA LEU A 252 -24.72 15.64 -16.43
C LEU A 252 -26.14 16.21 -16.61
N ILE A 253 -26.52 17.19 -15.79
CA ILE A 253 -27.82 17.88 -15.92
C ILE A 253 -27.96 18.55 -17.28
N LEU A 254 -26.90 19.21 -17.78
CA LEU A 254 -26.87 19.77 -19.12
C LEU A 254 -26.98 18.71 -20.24
N LEU A 255 -26.61 17.46 -19.96
CA LEU A 255 -26.80 16.31 -20.87
C LEU A 255 -28.20 15.69 -20.76
N GLY A 256 -29.08 16.23 -19.92
CA GLY A 256 -30.47 15.79 -19.77
C GLY A 256 -30.73 14.94 -18.51
N TYR A 257 -29.76 14.82 -17.61
CA TYR A 257 -30.01 14.17 -16.31
C TYR A 257 -30.91 15.04 -15.41
N PRO A 258 -31.63 14.45 -14.43
CA PRO A 258 -32.59 15.19 -13.60
C PRO A 258 -31.94 16.25 -12.70
N GLU A 259 -32.57 17.42 -12.57
CA GLU A 259 -32.11 18.52 -11.71
C GLU A 259 -32.05 18.14 -10.22
N GLN A 260 -32.83 17.14 -9.81
CA GLN A 260 -32.85 16.60 -8.44
C GLN A 260 -31.47 16.08 -8.00
N LEU A 261 -30.57 15.77 -8.93
CA LEU A 261 -29.20 15.38 -8.60
C LEU A 261 -28.44 16.45 -7.81
N ARG A 262 -28.82 17.73 -7.92
CA ARG A 262 -28.24 18.82 -7.11
C ARG A 262 -28.52 18.69 -5.62
N CYS A 263 -29.56 17.96 -5.24
CA CYS A 263 -29.96 17.80 -3.84
C CYS A 263 -29.07 16.80 -3.07
N PHE A 264 -28.21 16.05 -3.76
CA PHE A 264 -27.30 15.09 -3.13
C PHE A 264 -26.00 15.79 -2.73
N PRO A 265 -25.73 15.94 -1.41
CA PRO A 265 -24.49 16.54 -0.95
C PRO A 265 -23.30 15.61 -1.22
N TYR A 266 -22.13 16.21 -1.37
CA TYR A 266 -20.87 15.48 -1.44
C TYR A 266 -20.45 15.00 -0.05
N GLU A 267 -20.20 13.70 0.09
CA GLU A 267 -19.79 13.07 1.35
C GLU A 267 -18.31 12.65 1.28
N GLN A 268 -17.44 13.41 1.95
CA GLN A 268 -15.97 13.27 1.83
C GLN A 268 -15.44 11.91 2.30
N ASP A 269 -16.07 11.29 3.30
CA ASP A 269 -15.56 10.06 3.94
C ASP A 269 -16.11 8.78 3.31
N PHE A 270 -16.93 8.90 2.25
CA PHE A 270 -17.57 7.74 1.61
C PHE A 270 -16.62 6.97 0.69
N VAL A 271 -15.84 7.69 -0.14
CA VAL A 271 -14.99 7.09 -1.17
C VAL A 271 -13.54 7.07 -0.72
N ILE A 272 -12.89 5.93 -0.91
CA ILE A 272 -11.43 5.81 -0.84
C ILE A 272 -10.85 5.56 -2.24
N ARG A 273 -9.58 5.94 -2.42
CA ARG A 273 -8.83 5.66 -3.65
C ARG A 273 -8.61 4.15 -3.84
N GLY A 274 -8.64 3.70 -5.08
CA GLY A 274 -8.34 2.33 -5.49
C GLY A 274 -9.56 1.41 -5.56
N LEU A 275 -10.78 1.95 -5.46
CA LEU A 275 -12.02 1.19 -5.64
C LEU A 275 -12.27 0.88 -7.11
N TRP A 276 -12.98 -0.22 -7.34
CA TRP A 276 -13.28 -0.75 -8.67
C TRP A 276 -14.79 -0.62 -8.90
N PHE A 277 -15.18 0.15 -9.91
CA PHE A 277 -16.57 0.27 -10.29
C PHE A 277 -16.90 -0.72 -11.41
N ASP A 278 -17.71 -1.71 -11.08
CA ASP A 278 -18.25 -2.67 -12.05
C ASP A 278 -19.38 -2.01 -12.85
N ARG A 279 -19.10 -1.81 -14.14
CA ARG A 279 -20.02 -1.15 -15.07
C ARG A 279 -21.23 -2.02 -15.42
N ASN A 280 -21.15 -3.34 -15.24
CA ASN A 280 -22.25 -4.22 -15.58
C ASN A 280 -23.33 -4.17 -14.51
N PHE A 281 -22.96 -4.28 -13.23
CA PHE A 281 -23.90 -4.36 -12.11
C PHE A 281 -24.01 -3.07 -11.28
N GLY A 282 -23.26 -2.02 -11.63
CA GLY A 282 -23.28 -0.74 -10.91
C GLY A 282 -22.75 -0.84 -9.49
N ASN A 283 -21.79 -1.76 -9.24
CA ASN A 283 -21.26 -2.02 -7.91
C ASN A 283 -19.89 -1.37 -7.74
N LEU A 284 -19.68 -0.72 -6.59
CA LEU A 284 -18.38 -0.24 -6.16
C LEU A 284 -17.74 -1.28 -5.25
N LEU A 285 -16.58 -1.79 -5.65
CA LEU A 285 -15.91 -2.92 -5.04
C LEU A 285 -14.54 -2.53 -4.50
N LYS A 286 -14.25 -2.95 -3.28
CA LYS A 286 -12.90 -3.00 -2.73
C LYS A 286 -12.35 -4.40 -3.01
N VAL A 287 -11.25 -4.48 -3.74
CA VAL A 287 -10.61 -5.74 -4.10
C VAL A 287 -9.19 -5.83 -3.55
N ASP A 288 -8.70 -7.05 -3.36
CA ASP A 288 -7.30 -7.30 -3.05
C ASP A 288 -6.42 -7.34 -4.31
N GLY A 289 -5.12 -7.60 -4.14
CA GLY A 289 -4.16 -7.68 -5.25
C GLY A 289 -4.37 -8.86 -6.21
N PHE A 290 -5.24 -9.81 -5.87
CA PHE A 290 -5.57 -10.95 -6.71
C PHE A 290 -6.90 -10.77 -7.45
N GLY A 291 -7.75 -9.84 -7.00
CA GLY A 291 -9.09 -9.59 -7.56
C GLY A 291 -10.23 -10.15 -6.71
N ASN A 292 -9.96 -10.61 -5.48
CA ASN A 292 -10.99 -11.04 -4.56
C ASN A 292 -11.73 -9.83 -3.99
N ILE A 293 -13.06 -9.94 -3.91
CA ILE A 293 -13.93 -8.87 -3.41
C ILE A 293 -13.93 -8.90 -1.88
N LEU A 294 -13.37 -7.85 -1.29
CA LEU A 294 -13.32 -7.63 0.16
C LEU A 294 -14.61 -6.98 0.66
N VAL A 295 -15.06 -5.94 -0.05
CA VAL A 295 -16.27 -5.15 0.26
C VAL A 295 -16.95 -4.79 -1.04
N GLY A 296 -18.28 -4.79 -1.06
CA GLY A 296 -19.06 -4.30 -2.19
C GLY A 296 -20.16 -3.36 -1.71
N ILE A 297 -20.42 -2.33 -2.51
CA ILE A 297 -21.46 -1.32 -2.28
C ILE A 297 -22.23 -1.14 -3.59
N HIS A 298 -23.53 -0.93 -3.48
CA HIS A 298 -24.43 -0.64 -4.59
C HIS A 298 -25.31 0.56 -4.24
N GLY A 299 -25.14 1.67 -4.96
CA GLY A 299 -25.58 2.98 -4.49
C GLY A 299 -24.97 3.28 -3.13
N TYR A 300 -25.75 3.64 -2.12
CA TYR A 300 -25.26 3.84 -0.75
C TYR A 300 -25.36 2.60 0.15
N ASN A 301 -25.75 1.45 -0.40
CA ASN A 301 -26.01 0.25 0.39
C ASN A 301 -24.85 -0.75 0.29
N TYR A 302 -24.39 -1.26 1.43
CA TYR A 302 -23.46 -2.39 1.45
C TYR A 302 -24.11 -3.64 0.88
N LEU A 303 -23.40 -4.31 -0.02
CA LEU A 303 -23.81 -5.61 -0.55
C LEU A 303 -23.63 -6.69 0.51
N ARG A 304 -24.67 -7.50 0.71
CA ARG A 304 -24.56 -8.68 1.58
C ARG A 304 -23.73 -9.75 0.88
N ARG A 305 -23.16 -10.67 1.66
CA ARG A 305 -22.41 -11.82 1.11
C ARG A 305 -23.24 -12.66 0.12
N SER A 306 -24.56 -12.73 0.29
CA SER A 306 -25.48 -13.38 -0.65
C SER A 306 -25.53 -12.67 -2.00
N ASP A 307 -25.58 -11.34 -1.98
CA ASP A 307 -25.73 -10.51 -3.17
C ASP A 307 -24.41 -10.48 -3.95
N ILE A 308 -23.28 -10.42 -3.22
CA ILE A 308 -21.96 -10.59 -3.81
C ILE A 308 -21.86 -11.97 -4.47
N LYS A 309 -22.27 -13.06 -3.83
CA LYS A 309 -22.26 -14.40 -4.45
C LYS A 309 -23.18 -14.50 -5.66
N LYS A 310 -24.28 -13.76 -5.69
CA LYS A 310 -25.22 -13.75 -6.82
C LYS A 310 -24.59 -13.13 -8.06
N HIS A 311 -23.94 -11.97 -7.93
CA HIS A 311 -23.31 -11.26 -9.05
C HIS A 311 -21.89 -11.78 -9.35
N TYR A 312 -21.19 -12.29 -8.33
CA TYR A 312 -19.82 -12.77 -8.36
C TYR A 312 -19.75 -14.14 -7.68
N PRO A 313 -20.06 -15.25 -8.38
CA PRO A 313 -20.14 -16.59 -7.78
C PRO A 313 -18.89 -17.02 -7.00
N ASN A 314 -17.71 -16.65 -7.51
CA ASN A 314 -16.42 -16.92 -6.88
C ASN A 314 -15.92 -15.77 -5.98
N LYS A 315 -16.77 -14.77 -5.70
CA LYS A 315 -16.40 -13.50 -5.02
C LYS A 315 -15.14 -12.84 -5.59
N PHE A 316 -15.00 -12.95 -6.89
CA PHE A 316 -13.78 -12.64 -7.61
C PHE A 316 -14.15 -11.87 -8.87
N ILE A 317 -13.38 -10.82 -9.17
CA ILE A 317 -13.48 -10.10 -10.43
C ILE A 317 -12.28 -10.42 -11.30
N SER A 318 -12.54 -10.89 -12.52
CA SER A 318 -11.50 -11.35 -13.42
C SER A 318 -10.72 -10.18 -14.01
N LEU A 319 -9.39 -10.23 -13.84
CA LEU A 319 -8.46 -9.31 -14.51
C LEU A 319 -8.50 -9.41 -16.05
N ARG A 320 -9.14 -10.44 -16.60
CA ARG A 320 -9.30 -10.62 -18.06
C ARG A 320 -10.41 -9.77 -18.67
N HIS A 321 -11.33 -9.25 -17.84
CA HIS A 321 -12.50 -8.47 -18.27
C HIS A 321 -12.48 -7.03 -17.72
N LEU A 322 -11.29 -6.47 -17.55
CA LEU A 322 -11.10 -5.12 -17.02
C LEU A 322 -11.77 -4.04 -17.88
N GLU A 323 -12.13 -4.33 -19.14
CA GLU A 323 -12.92 -3.41 -19.98
C GLU A 323 -14.29 -3.05 -19.37
N ASN A 324 -14.83 -3.93 -18.52
CA ASN A 324 -16.10 -3.70 -17.81
C ASN A 324 -15.90 -3.12 -16.41
N VAL A 325 -14.67 -2.79 -16.02
CA VAL A 325 -14.34 -2.27 -14.69
C VAL A 325 -13.63 -0.93 -14.82
N LEU A 326 -14.09 0.07 -14.08
CA LEU A 326 -13.35 1.32 -13.92
C LEU A 326 -12.53 1.26 -12.64
N VAL A 327 -11.21 1.34 -12.77
CA VAL A 327 -10.29 1.32 -11.64
C VAL A 327 -9.96 2.75 -11.22
N MET A 328 -10.41 3.15 -10.03
CA MET A 328 -10.38 4.53 -9.54
C MET A 328 -9.08 4.83 -8.77
N ASN A 329 -7.96 4.86 -9.49
CA ASN A 329 -6.61 4.91 -8.92
C ASN A 329 -6.08 6.33 -8.67
N SER A 330 -6.66 7.34 -9.30
CA SER A 330 -6.26 8.73 -9.15
C SER A 330 -7.00 9.40 -7.99
N LEU A 331 -6.39 10.41 -7.38
CA LEU A 331 -7.12 11.28 -6.44
C LEU A 331 -8.22 12.09 -7.16
N PHE A 332 -8.06 12.34 -8.47
CA PHE A 332 -9.12 12.91 -9.31
C PHE A 332 -10.35 12.00 -9.42
N ASP A 333 -10.20 10.68 -9.23
CA ASP A 333 -11.29 9.74 -9.37
C ASP A 333 -12.22 9.73 -8.15
N ILE A 334 -11.87 10.37 -7.03
CA ILE A 334 -12.67 10.33 -5.80
C ILE A 334 -14.05 10.95 -6.04
N ALA A 335 -14.10 12.18 -6.58
CA ALA A 335 -15.36 12.86 -6.88
C ALA A 335 -16.17 12.10 -7.95
N HIS A 336 -15.51 11.63 -9.01
CA HIS A 336 -16.11 10.81 -10.07
C HIS A 336 -16.77 9.54 -9.49
N THR A 337 -16.05 8.81 -8.63
CA THR A 337 -16.55 7.59 -7.99
C THR A 337 -17.80 7.88 -7.15
N TYR A 338 -17.81 9.00 -6.44
CA TYR A 338 -18.97 9.40 -5.66
C TYR A 338 -20.16 9.77 -6.56
N VAL A 339 -19.94 10.48 -7.68
CA VAL A 339 -21.00 10.75 -8.68
C VAL A 339 -21.63 9.46 -9.19
N LEU A 340 -20.82 8.46 -9.59
CA LEU A 340 -21.34 7.17 -10.03
C LEU A 340 -22.23 6.54 -8.97
N THR A 341 -21.74 6.49 -7.73
CA THR A 341 -22.46 5.95 -6.59
C THR A 341 -23.80 6.68 -6.37
N THR A 342 -23.80 8.00 -6.44
CA THR A 342 -25.00 8.85 -6.32
C THR A 342 -25.99 8.57 -7.45
N LEU A 343 -25.54 8.40 -8.69
CA LEU A 343 -26.42 8.06 -9.81
C LEU A 343 -27.07 6.68 -9.62
N ILE A 344 -26.30 5.66 -9.23
CA ILE A 344 -26.85 4.33 -8.93
C ILE A 344 -27.90 4.43 -7.83
N HIS A 345 -27.57 5.12 -6.73
CA HIS A 345 -28.51 5.32 -5.63
C HIS A 345 -29.78 6.06 -6.07
N TYR A 346 -29.65 7.15 -6.84
CA TYR A 346 -30.79 7.93 -7.33
C TYR A 346 -31.72 7.08 -8.19
N PHE A 347 -31.21 6.48 -9.26
CA PHE A 347 -32.04 5.76 -10.23
C PHE A 347 -32.69 4.52 -9.63
N ASP A 348 -32.02 3.82 -8.73
CA ASP A 348 -32.57 2.62 -8.11
C ASP A 348 -33.68 2.87 -7.10
N ASN A 349 -33.73 4.07 -6.53
CA ASN A 349 -34.69 4.43 -5.47
C ASN A 349 -35.73 5.45 -5.94
N HIS A 350 -35.62 5.93 -7.18
CA HIS A 350 -36.56 6.87 -7.73
C HIS A 350 -37.81 6.14 -8.26
N LYS A 351 -38.98 6.61 -7.83
CA LYS A 351 -40.29 5.99 -8.08
C LYS A 351 -40.64 5.71 -9.56
N ASP A 352 -40.03 6.44 -10.48
CA ASP A 352 -40.32 6.36 -11.92
C ASP A 352 -39.43 5.33 -12.63
N TYR A 353 -38.53 4.65 -11.91
CA TYR A 353 -37.58 3.70 -12.46
C TYR A 353 -37.70 2.35 -11.74
N GLU A 354 -37.65 1.27 -12.51
CA GLU A 354 -37.64 -0.09 -12.00
C GLU A 354 -36.33 -0.78 -12.38
N ARG A 355 -35.70 -1.49 -11.44
CA ARG A 355 -34.49 -2.27 -11.72
C ARG A 355 -34.78 -3.35 -12.76
N THR A 356 -33.87 -3.53 -13.71
CA THR A 356 -33.97 -4.61 -14.69
C THR A 356 -33.82 -5.97 -14.01
N SER A 357 -34.45 -7.00 -14.57
CA SER A 357 -34.47 -8.35 -13.98
C SER A 357 -33.09 -9.02 -13.95
N ASP A 358 -32.20 -8.65 -14.88
CA ASP A 358 -30.80 -9.07 -14.93
C ASP A 358 -29.88 -8.26 -14.01
N GLY A 359 -30.39 -7.19 -13.39
CA GLY A 359 -29.65 -6.33 -12.45
C GLY A 359 -28.59 -5.44 -13.11
N THR A 360 -28.69 -5.18 -14.41
CA THR A 360 -27.70 -4.40 -15.17
C THR A 360 -28.06 -2.93 -15.38
N GLY A 361 -29.22 -2.50 -14.86
CA GLY A 361 -29.66 -1.11 -14.94
C GLY A 361 -31.07 -0.90 -14.42
N VAL A 362 -31.69 0.18 -14.90
CA VAL A 362 -33.08 0.54 -14.61
C VAL A 362 -33.87 0.77 -15.89
N ARG A 363 -35.20 0.70 -15.79
CA ARG A 363 -36.15 0.94 -16.87
C ARG A 363 -37.16 2.01 -16.46
N ASN A 364 -37.51 2.87 -17.40
CA ASN A 364 -38.66 3.77 -17.31
C ASN A 364 -39.43 3.67 -18.65
N GLY A 365 -40.60 3.03 -18.60
CA GLY A 365 -41.38 2.70 -19.81
C GLY A 365 -40.57 1.91 -20.83
N ASP A 366 -40.45 2.45 -22.04
CA ASP A 366 -39.71 1.83 -23.16
C ASP A 366 -38.20 2.12 -23.13
N THR A 367 -37.72 2.92 -22.16
CA THR A 367 -36.31 3.32 -22.06
C THR A 367 -35.58 2.46 -21.03
N ILE A 368 -34.45 1.89 -21.42
CA ILE A 368 -33.53 1.17 -20.53
C ILE A 368 -32.28 2.02 -20.34
N ILE A 369 -31.88 2.21 -19.08
CA ILE A 369 -30.66 2.90 -18.69
C ILE A 369 -29.75 1.87 -18.02
N SER A 370 -28.73 1.41 -18.75
CA SER A 370 -27.75 0.48 -18.19
C SER A 370 -26.77 1.21 -17.26
N TYR A 371 -26.28 0.54 -16.22
CA TYR A 371 -25.23 1.10 -15.37
C TYR A 371 -23.94 1.36 -16.16
N LYS A 372 -23.71 0.60 -17.24
CA LYS A 372 -22.59 0.80 -18.15
C LYS A 372 -22.68 2.13 -18.89
N SER A 373 -23.86 2.48 -19.41
CA SER A 373 -24.08 3.76 -20.10
C SER A 373 -24.03 4.94 -19.13
N LEU A 374 -24.54 4.78 -17.90
CA LEU A 374 -24.34 5.80 -16.85
C LEU A 374 -22.85 6.06 -16.62
N ALA A 375 -22.04 4.99 -16.52
CA ALA A 375 -20.61 5.13 -16.34
C ALA A 375 -19.91 5.83 -17.54
N GLU A 376 -20.39 5.61 -18.76
CA GLU A 376 -19.88 6.27 -19.97
C GLU A 376 -20.19 7.77 -19.96
N ASP A 377 -21.41 8.13 -19.58
CA ASP A 377 -21.83 9.53 -19.47
C ASP A 377 -21.04 10.27 -18.39
N VAL A 378 -20.81 9.65 -17.24
CA VAL A 378 -20.00 10.26 -16.17
C VAL A 378 -18.54 10.41 -16.62
N LEU A 379 -17.94 9.40 -17.26
CA LEU A 379 -16.59 9.52 -17.81
C LEU A 379 -16.49 10.65 -18.85
N SER A 380 -17.49 10.77 -19.72
CA SER A 380 -17.60 11.86 -20.68
C SER A 380 -17.71 13.23 -19.99
N ALA A 381 -18.52 13.32 -18.94
CA ALA A 381 -18.67 14.54 -18.15
C ALA A 381 -17.38 14.93 -17.42
N VAL A 382 -16.69 13.98 -16.80
CA VAL A 382 -15.39 14.17 -16.15
C VAL A 382 -14.34 14.67 -17.15
N ASN A 383 -14.24 14.01 -18.31
CA ASN A 383 -13.36 14.44 -19.39
C ASN A 383 -13.68 15.85 -19.88
N TYR A 384 -14.97 16.20 -19.99
CA TYR A 384 -15.38 17.55 -20.34
C TYR A 384 -14.93 18.55 -19.27
N VAL A 385 -15.24 18.30 -17.99
CA VAL A 385 -14.94 19.20 -16.87
C VAL A 385 -13.43 19.44 -16.69
N HIS A 386 -12.58 18.44 -16.91
CA HIS A 386 -11.12 18.62 -16.84
C HIS A 386 -10.52 19.37 -18.03
N ASN A 387 -11.17 19.28 -19.20
CA ASN A 387 -10.75 19.99 -20.40
C ASN A 387 -11.39 21.39 -20.53
N ASP A 388 -12.52 21.59 -19.88
CA ASP A 388 -13.20 22.87 -19.79
C ASP A 388 -12.35 23.86 -18.99
N SER A 389 -12.32 25.09 -19.47
CA SER A 389 -11.55 26.16 -18.83
C SER A 389 -12.19 26.61 -17.53
N SER A 390 -13.49 26.37 -17.31
CA SER A 390 -14.23 26.82 -16.13
C SER A 390 -13.63 26.31 -14.82
N LEU A 391 -13.48 24.99 -14.65
CA LEU A 391 -12.91 24.38 -13.44
C LEU A 391 -11.51 24.94 -13.14
N LYS A 392 -10.65 24.99 -14.15
CA LYS A 392 -9.29 25.51 -14.03
C LYS A 392 -9.28 27.00 -13.68
N THR A 393 -10.20 27.76 -14.25
CA THR A 393 -10.39 29.19 -13.97
C THR A 393 -10.82 29.41 -12.52
N ASP A 394 -11.80 28.65 -12.03
CA ASP A 394 -12.28 28.73 -10.65
C ASP A 394 -11.17 28.44 -9.64
N VAL A 395 -10.32 27.44 -9.95
CA VAL A 395 -9.14 27.13 -9.14
C VAL A 395 -8.13 28.28 -9.16
N LEU A 396 -7.79 28.82 -10.33
CA LEU A 396 -6.83 29.92 -10.46
C LEU A 396 -7.31 31.21 -9.80
N GLN A 397 -8.62 31.47 -9.78
CA GLN A 397 -9.20 32.63 -9.10
C GLN A 397 -9.19 32.49 -7.58
N ASN A 398 -9.09 31.27 -7.04
CA ASN A 398 -9.19 30.98 -5.61
C ASN A 398 -8.10 29.99 -5.14
N LEU A 399 -6.85 30.25 -5.52
CA LEU A 399 -5.73 29.34 -5.28
C LEU A 399 -5.55 28.96 -3.80
N ASP A 400 -5.67 29.94 -2.88
CA ASP A 400 -5.57 29.68 -1.43
C ASP A 400 -6.66 28.72 -0.94
N LYS A 401 -7.83 28.69 -1.58
CA LYS A 401 -8.92 27.79 -1.20
C LYS A 401 -8.69 26.36 -1.67
N TYR A 402 -8.05 26.17 -2.83
CA TYR A 402 -7.99 24.87 -3.48
C TYR A 402 -6.60 24.23 -3.49
N ILE A 403 -5.51 24.97 -3.28
CA ILE A 403 -4.13 24.46 -3.36
C ILE A 403 -3.41 24.62 -2.04
N ILE A 404 -2.79 23.55 -1.55
CA ILE A 404 -1.89 23.58 -0.40
C ILE A 404 -0.59 24.27 -0.82
N LYS A 405 -0.25 25.36 -0.15
CA LYS A 405 1.01 26.07 -0.37
C LYS A 405 2.13 25.44 0.45
N ASP A 406 3.15 24.91 -0.22
CA ASP A 406 4.33 24.35 0.43
C ASP A 406 5.60 25.11 0.04
N ASN A 407 6.10 25.92 0.97
CA ASN A 407 7.28 26.75 0.77
C ASN A 407 8.59 25.93 0.65
N ARG A 408 8.55 24.60 0.86
CA ARG A 408 9.72 23.72 0.77
C ARG A 408 10.04 23.28 -0.66
N ILE A 409 9.11 23.44 -1.60
CA ILE A 409 9.30 23.05 -3.02
C ILE A 409 10.51 23.74 -3.62
N LYS A 410 10.59 25.07 -3.47
CA LYS A 410 11.67 25.89 -4.03
C LYS A 410 13.05 25.52 -3.46
N PRO A 411 13.25 25.44 -2.13
CA PRO A 411 14.50 24.92 -1.54
C PRO A 411 14.88 23.52 -2.02
N LEU A 412 13.92 22.61 -2.19
CA LEU A 412 14.20 21.25 -2.67
C LEU A 412 14.76 21.25 -4.10
N LEU A 413 14.13 22.00 -5.02
CA LEU A 413 14.59 22.12 -6.40
C LEU A 413 15.98 22.77 -6.48
N GLN A 414 16.25 23.77 -5.63
CA GLN A 414 17.57 24.39 -5.53
C GLN A 414 18.63 23.41 -5.01
N LEU A 415 18.28 22.61 -3.99
CA LEU A 415 19.17 21.61 -3.42
C LEU A 415 19.57 20.54 -4.45
N ILE A 416 18.59 20.02 -5.20
CA ILE A 416 18.85 19.04 -6.28
C ILE A 416 19.84 19.62 -7.30
N ASN A 417 19.60 20.83 -7.78
CA ASN A 417 20.47 21.52 -8.73
C ASN A 417 21.88 21.78 -8.18
N ALA A 418 21.98 22.22 -6.91
CA ALA A 418 23.27 22.49 -6.25
C ALA A 418 24.16 21.24 -6.12
N HIS A 419 23.55 20.05 -6.04
CA HIS A 419 24.24 18.76 -6.01
C HIS A 419 24.42 18.14 -7.41
N GLY A 420 24.24 18.91 -8.48
CA GLY A 420 24.47 18.47 -9.86
C GLY A 420 23.35 17.63 -10.47
N GLY A 421 22.21 17.49 -9.77
CA GLY A 421 21.00 16.91 -10.33
C GLY A 421 20.35 17.85 -11.33
N ARG A 422 19.74 17.27 -12.38
CA ARG A 422 18.96 17.98 -13.40
C ARG A 422 17.48 17.79 -13.13
N THR A 423 16.67 18.83 -13.27
CA THR A 423 15.24 18.81 -12.96
C THR A 423 14.41 18.97 -14.23
N PHE A 424 13.32 18.23 -14.35
CA PHE A 424 12.36 18.46 -15.43
C PHE A 424 10.92 18.34 -14.93
N LEU A 425 10.02 19.14 -15.50
CA LEU A 425 8.58 19.01 -15.31
C LEU A 425 7.99 18.24 -16.49
N LEU A 426 7.10 17.30 -16.21
CA LEU A 426 6.35 16.55 -17.22
C LEU A 426 4.90 16.41 -16.76
N THR A 427 4.04 17.32 -17.21
CA THR A 427 2.64 17.42 -16.78
C THR A 427 1.66 17.26 -17.93
N ASN A 428 0.48 16.70 -17.65
CA ASN A 428 -0.61 16.62 -18.62
C ASN A 428 -1.39 17.93 -18.73
N SER A 429 -1.23 18.84 -17.78
CA SER A 429 -1.90 20.15 -17.79
C SER A 429 -1.29 21.06 -18.85
N ASN A 430 -2.10 21.97 -19.39
CA ASN A 430 -1.63 22.94 -20.38
C ASN A 430 -0.74 24.03 -19.75
N TYR A 431 -0.06 24.82 -20.58
CA TYR A 431 0.84 25.86 -20.11
C TYR A 431 0.16 26.91 -19.23
N SER A 432 -0.98 27.47 -19.64
CA SER A 432 -1.63 28.57 -18.91
C SER A 432 -1.99 28.18 -17.48
N TYR A 433 -2.54 26.97 -17.29
CA TYR A 433 -2.85 26.45 -15.97
C TYR A 433 -1.58 26.15 -15.17
N THR A 434 -0.61 25.49 -15.79
CA THR A 434 0.70 25.18 -15.18
C THR A 434 1.40 26.43 -14.68
N ASN A 435 1.42 27.49 -15.50
CA ASN A 435 2.02 28.76 -15.17
C ASN A 435 1.33 29.41 -13.98
N GLY A 436 -0.01 29.43 -13.93
CA GLY A 436 -0.75 29.98 -12.81
C GLY A 436 -0.48 29.25 -11.48
N ILE A 437 -0.52 27.91 -11.50
CA ILE A 437 -0.29 27.07 -10.32
C ILE A 437 1.16 27.19 -9.82
N LEU A 438 2.15 27.04 -10.71
CA LEU A 438 3.56 27.09 -10.30
C LEU A 438 4.03 28.50 -9.96
N SER A 439 3.45 29.54 -10.55
CA SER A 439 3.69 30.92 -10.12
C SER A 439 3.27 31.16 -8.68
N TYR A 440 2.16 30.54 -8.25
CA TYR A 440 1.69 30.62 -6.87
C TYR A 440 2.53 29.81 -5.88
N LEU A 441 2.99 28.61 -6.29
CA LEU A 441 3.76 27.71 -5.43
C LEU A 441 5.25 28.09 -5.31
N ILE A 442 5.88 28.50 -6.40
CA ILE A 442 7.35 28.67 -6.50
C ILE A 442 7.72 30.14 -6.73
N GLY A 443 6.88 30.88 -7.46
CA GLY A 443 7.11 32.27 -7.89
C GLY A 443 7.02 32.43 -9.41
N PRO A 444 6.92 33.67 -9.91
CA PRO A 444 6.78 33.94 -11.35
C PRO A 444 7.97 33.46 -12.19
N ASP A 445 9.12 33.22 -11.55
CA ASP A 445 10.35 32.68 -12.14
C ASP A 445 10.43 31.14 -12.12
N TRP A 446 9.30 30.43 -11.90
CA TRP A 446 9.28 28.98 -11.69
C TRP A 446 9.97 28.17 -12.79
N THR A 447 9.95 28.63 -14.05
CA THR A 447 10.60 27.95 -15.18
C THR A 447 12.12 27.82 -14.98
N SER A 448 12.75 28.75 -14.24
CA SER A 448 14.18 28.74 -13.97
C SER A 448 14.63 27.59 -13.03
N TYR A 449 13.71 26.95 -12.32
CA TYR A 449 13.98 25.83 -11.42
C TYR A 449 13.99 24.48 -12.15
N PHE A 450 13.60 24.45 -13.43
CA PHE A 450 13.60 23.27 -14.28
C PHE A 450 14.58 23.45 -15.45
N ASP A 451 15.37 22.42 -15.76
CA ASP A 451 16.17 22.40 -16.98
C ASP A 451 15.26 22.38 -18.23
N VAL A 452 14.12 21.68 -18.17
CA VAL A 452 13.08 21.73 -19.18
C VAL A 452 11.71 21.47 -18.56
N SER A 453 10.68 22.14 -19.06
CA SER A 453 9.29 21.90 -18.67
C SER A 453 8.48 21.42 -19.86
N ILE A 454 7.77 20.31 -19.73
CA ILE A 454 6.95 19.71 -20.78
C ILE A 454 5.51 19.69 -20.29
N VAL A 455 4.66 20.46 -20.97
CA VAL A 455 3.21 20.57 -20.74
C VAL A 455 2.45 19.76 -21.79
N ASP A 456 1.16 19.51 -21.52
CA ASP A 456 0.30 18.70 -22.39
C ASP A 456 0.88 17.31 -22.72
N ALA A 457 1.65 16.72 -21.81
CA ALA A 457 2.46 15.52 -22.03
C ALA A 457 1.69 14.28 -22.51
N LYS A 458 0.37 14.21 -22.29
CA LYS A 458 -0.49 13.07 -22.62
C LYS A 458 0.03 11.74 -22.06
N LYS A 459 0.57 11.74 -20.83
CA LYS A 459 0.85 10.48 -20.10
C LYS A 459 -0.44 9.65 -20.03
N PRO A 460 -0.40 8.33 -20.29
CA PRO A 460 0.79 7.49 -20.48
C PRO A 460 1.32 7.41 -21.93
N LEU A 461 0.63 7.97 -22.93
CA LEU A 461 1.01 7.91 -24.35
C LEU A 461 2.44 8.42 -24.60
N TRP A 462 2.86 9.43 -23.83
CA TRP A 462 4.25 9.93 -23.80
C TRP A 462 5.30 8.82 -23.75
N PHE A 463 5.11 7.85 -22.86
CA PHE A 463 6.06 6.77 -22.61
C PHE A 463 5.98 5.65 -23.65
N MET A 464 4.98 5.69 -24.55
CA MET A 464 4.75 4.63 -25.54
C MET A 464 5.17 5.02 -26.96
N LYS A 465 4.57 6.09 -27.51
CA LYS A 465 4.71 6.44 -28.94
C LYS A 465 5.30 7.82 -29.20
N GLY A 466 5.55 8.62 -28.15
CA GLY A 466 6.00 9.99 -28.26
C GLY A 466 5.01 10.88 -29.01
N THR A 467 5.22 12.19 -28.96
CA THR A 467 4.42 13.17 -29.67
C THR A 467 5.32 14.28 -30.21
N VAL A 468 4.76 15.19 -31.01
CA VAL A 468 5.53 16.22 -31.70
C VAL A 468 5.88 17.34 -30.72
N PHE A 469 7.18 17.53 -30.45
CA PHE A 469 7.65 18.63 -29.62
C PHE A 469 7.46 19.99 -30.29
N ARG A 470 6.74 20.88 -29.61
CA ARG A 470 6.65 22.30 -29.94
C ARG A 470 7.18 23.13 -28.80
N GLN A 471 7.79 24.28 -29.09
CA GLN A 471 8.16 25.21 -28.04
C GLN A 471 6.96 26.11 -27.71
N ILE A 472 6.72 26.36 -26.43
CA ILE A 472 5.74 27.36 -26.00
C ILE A 472 6.41 28.74 -25.99
N ASP A 473 5.71 29.74 -26.52
CA ASP A 473 6.01 31.14 -26.27
C ASP A 473 5.47 31.50 -24.89
N THR A 474 6.36 31.78 -23.93
CA THR A 474 5.97 31.98 -22.53
C THR A 474 5.24 33.28 -22.26
N ASP A 475 5.38 34.27 -23.14
CA ASP A 475 4.74 35.59 -23.03
C ASP A 475 3.27 35.51 -23.46
N THR A 476 3.00 34.75 -24.52
CA THR A 476 1.65 34.57 -25.06
C THR A 476 0.95 33.30 -24.55
N GLY A 477 1.72 32.31 -24.10
CA GLY A 477 1.28 30.97 -23.74
C GLY A 477 0.91 30.07 -24.93
N ALA A 478 1.12 30.52 -26.16
CA ALA A 478 0.78 29.78 -27.36
C ALA A 478 1.94 28.88 -27.84
N PRO A 479 1.65 27.72 -28.46
CA PRO A 479 2.70 26.93 -29.11
C PRO A 479 3.22 27.66 -30.35
N LYS A 480 4.54 27.77 -30.46
CA LYS A 480 5.20 28.24 -31.68
C LYS A 480 4.93 27.26 -32.82
N ILE A 481 4.79 27.80 -34.03
CA ILE A 481 4.56 27.01 -35.23
C ILE A 481 5.82 26.21 -35.59
N GLY A 482 5.63 24.92 -35.89
CA GLY A 482 6.71 24.02 -36.31
C GLY A 482 7.15 23.03 -35.23
N VAL A 483 8.06 22.14 -35.61
CA VAL A 483 8.69 21.16 -34.70
C VAL A 483 10.00 21.73 -34.20
N HIS A 484 10.24 21.71 -32.89
CA HIS A 484 11.50 22.18 -32.34
C HIS A 484 12.63 21.20 -32.69
N GLN A 485 13.65 21.65 -33.43
CA GLN A 485 14.85 20.87 -33.78
C GLN A 485 16.13 21.36 -33.08
N GLY A 486 16.02 22.41 -32.26
CA GLY A 486 17.15 23.00 -31.56
C GLY A 486 17.59 22.22 -30.32
N LEU A 487 18.68 22.68 -29.70
CA LEU A 487 19.07 22.24 -28.37
C LEU A 487 18.14 22.86 -27.32
N LEU A 488 17.69 22.05 -26.37
CA LEU A 488 16.95 22.51 -25.21
C LEU A 488 17.84 23.39 -24.32
N LYS A 489 17.32 24.54 -23.95
CA LYS A 489 17.95 25.48 -23.02
C LYS A 489 17.22 25.44 -21.68
N LYS A 490 17.95 25.75 -20.62
CA LYS A 490 17.38 25.84 -19.27
C LYS A 490 16.22 26.84 -19.26
N GLY A 491 15.08 26.43 -18.69
CA GLY A 491 13.86 27.22 -18.63
C GLY A 491 12.98 27.13 -19.88
N ASP A 492 13.38 26.37 -20.91
CA ASP A 492 12.51 26.13 -22.05
C ASP A 492 11.23 25.40 -21.61
N VAL A 493 10.12 25.88 -22.17
CA VAL A 493 8.81 25.25 -22.03
C VAL A 493 8.41 24.63 -23.36
N MET A 494 8.11 23.34 -23.32
CA MET A 494 7.79 22.51 -24.46
C MET A 494 6.37 21.97 -24.33
N LEU A 495 5.70 21.79 -25.46
CA LEU A 495 4.43 21.10 -25.60
C LEU A 495 4.66 19.79 -26.34
N ALA A 496 3.95 18.77 -25.90
CA ALA A 496 4.04 17.40 -26.38
C ALA A 496 2.75 16.96 -27.07
#